data_AF-A0A5M7PFM8-F1
#
_entry.id   AF-A0A5M7PFM8-F1
#
_cell.length_a   1.000
_cell.length_b   1.000
_cell.length_c   1.000
_cell.angle_alpha   90.00
_cell.angle_beta   90.00
_cell.angle_gamma   90.00
#
_symmetry.space_group_name_H-M   'P 1'
#
loop_
_entity.id
_entity.type
_entity.pdbx_description
1 polymer ?
#
loop_
_entity_poly.entity_id
_entity_poly.type
_entity_poly.pdbx_seq_one_letter_code
_entity_poly.pdbx_strand_id
1 'polypeptide(L)'
;MPPRESLIAHTILQGFDAQYGRFLDITAGAQQRFEQAEWQAVQHAMKARIHLYDHHVRLVADQLRVLNGAASWDEIFWLRVKDHYQSLLPGYPRHEIAESFFNSVYCRLHGHTDLKPDRLFIFSSQSQTAPVTPLRPLSRHYQPERGWRALVDQVLGDLPLTFR
;
A
#
# COMPACT_ATOMS: atom_id res chain seq x y z
N MET A 1 -6.02 -25.32 13.77
CA MET A 1 -6.39 -24.04 13.10
C MET A 1 -5.50 -22.95 13.68
N PRO A 2 -5.03 -21.96 12.90
CA PRO A 2 -4.27 -20.85 13.46
C PRO A 2 -5.13 -20.10 14.50
N PRO A 3 -4.51 -19.46 15.51
CA PRO A 3 -5.23 -18.61 16.46
C PRO A 3 -6.06 -17.57 15.74
N ARG A 4 -7.23 -17.21 16.28
CA ARG A 4 -8.16 -16.22 15.71
C ARG A 4 -7.43 -14.90 15.44
N GLU A 5 -6.59 -14.47 16.36
CA GLU A 5 -5.76 -13.27 16.29
C GLU A 5 -4.84 -13.28 15.06
N SER A 6 -4.21 -14.43 14.80
CA SER A 6 -3.36 -14.62 13.63
C SER A 6 -4.17 -14.56 12.32
N LEU A 7 -5.35 -15.16 12.28
CA LEU A 7 -6.23 -15.08 11.10
C LEU A 7 -6.63 -13.63 10.79
N ILE A 8 -6.99 -12.85 11.80
CA ILE A 8 -7.31 -11.42 11.64
C ILE A 8 -6.08 -10.66 11.09
N ALA A 9 -4.89 -10.86 11.66
CA ALA A 9 -3.67 -10.21 11.18
C ALA A 9 -3.38 -10.51 9.70
N HIS A 10 -3.47 -11.78 9.28
CA HIS A 10 -3.29 -12.16 7.88
C HIS A 10 -4.37 -11.56 6.96
N THR A 11 -5.62 -11.50 7.43
CA THR A 11 -6.72 -10.91 6.66
C THR A 11 -6.51 -9.42 6.42
N ILE A 12 -5.99 -8.69 7.41
CA ILE A 12 -5.62 -7.27 7.26
C ILE A 12 -4.51 -7.12 6.22
N LEU A 13 -3.46 -7.94 6.30
CA LEU A 13 -2.32 -7.84 5.39
C LEU A 13 -2.71 -8.20 3.94
N GLN A 14 -3.53 -9.23 3.76
CA GLN A 14 -4.12 -9.59 2.46
C GLN A 14 -4.98 -8.46 1.90
N GLY A 15 -5.75 -7.79 2.75
CA GLY A 15 -6.53 -6.61 2.38
C GLY A 15 -5.63 -5.46 1.87
N PHE A 16 -4.49 -5.25 2.52
CA PHE A 16 -3.49 -4.30 2.07
C PHE A 16 -2.86 -4.70 0.72
N ASP A 17 -2.47 -5.97 0.55
CA ASP A 17 -1.94 -6.47 -0.72
C ASP A 17 -2.92 -6.25 -1.88
N ALA A 18 -4.21 -6.57 -1.66
CA ALA A 18 -5.26 -6.36 -2.65
C ALA A 18 -5.45 -4.87 -2.98
N GLN A 19 -5.49 -4.01 -1.95
CA GLN A 19 -5.59 -2.57 -2.12
C GLN A 19 -4.43 -2.02 -2.95
N TYR A 20 -3.20 -2.40 -2.59
CA TYR A 20 -2.00 -1.89 -3.23
C TYR A 20 -1.85 -2.41 -4.66
N GLY A 21 -2.20 -3.68 -4.91
CA GLY A 21 -2.27 -4.24 -6.27
C GLY A 21 -3.21 -3.42 -7.16
N ARG A 22 -4.43 -3.13 -6.69
CA ARG A 22 -5.39 -2.29 -7.43
C ARG A 22 -4.91 -0.86 -7.63
N PHE A 23 -4.15 -0.32 -6.68
CA PHE A 23 -3.57 1.01 -6.81
C PHE A 23 -2.53 1.05 -7.92
N LEU A 24 -1.70 0.01 -8.03
CA LEU A 24 -0.73 -0.13 -9.13
C LEU A 24 -1.45 -0.32 -10.47
N ASP A 25 -2.50 -1.15 -10.54
CA ASP A 25 -3.29 -1.35 -11.76
C ASP A 25 -3.82 -0.01 -12.32
N ILE A 26 -4.46 0.79 -11.46
CA ILE A 26 -4.99 2.11 -11.87
C ILE A 26 -3.85 3.02 -12.34
N THR A 27 -2.72 3.01 -11.63
CA THR A 27 -1.55 3.85 -11.92
C THR A 27 -0.88 3.45 -13.23
N ALA A 28 -0.76 2.16 -13.52
CA ALA A 28 -0.16 1.63 -14.75
C ALA A 28 -0.91 2.09 -16.02
N GLY A 29 -2.23 2.25 -15.94
CA GLY A 29 -3.02 2.77 -17.06
C GLY A 29 -2.85 4.27 -17.36
N ALA A 30 -2.05 5.01 -16.59
CA ALA A 30 -1.90 6.46 -16.77
C ALA A 30 -1.25 6.83 -18.10
N GLN A 31 -0.24 6.05 -18.54
CA GLN A 31 0.45 6.27 -19.81
C GLN A 31 -0.53 6.20 -20.98
N GLN A 32 -1.32 5.12 -21.08
CA GLN A 32 -2.29 4.94 -22.15
C GLN A 32 -3.30 6.10 -22.21
N ARG A 33 -3.85 6.51 -21.06
CA ARG A 33 -4.83 7.62 -21.01
C ARG A 33 -4.22 8.94 -21.49
N PHE A 34 -2.95 9.17 -21.19
CA PHE A 34 -2.21 10.33 -21.66
C PHE A 34 -1.98 10.28 -23.18
N GLU A 35 -1.52 9.14 -23.70
CA GLU A 35 -1.27 8.93 -25.13
C GLU A 35 -2.54 9.06 -25.98
N GLN A 36 -3.68 8.64 -25.44
CA GLN A 36 -4.99 8.70 -26.10
C GLN A 36 -5.71 10.04 -25.88
N ALA A 37 -5.09 11.00 -25.18
CA ALA A 37 -5.68 12.28 -24.81
C ALA A 37 -7.03 12.17 -24.06
N GLU A 38 -7.22 11.09 -23.29
CA GLU A 38 -8.45 10.84 -22.53
C GLU A 38 -8.48 11.63 -21.23
N TRP A 39 -8.51 12.96 -21.31
CA TRP A 39 -8.36 13.84 -20.14
C TRP A 39 -9.44 13.63 -19.09
N GLN A 40 -10.67 13.33 -19.51
CA GLN A 40 -11.72 12.97 -18.58
C GLN A 40 -11.40 11.64 -17.87
N ALA A 41 -10.92 10.63 -18.57
CA ALA A 41 -10.53 9.36 -17.95
C ALA A 41 -9.38 9.54 -16.95
N VAL A 42 -8.44 10.45 -17.21
CA VAL A 42 -7.39 10.82 -16.24
C VAL A 42 -7.99 11.34 -14.93
N GLN A 43 -8.96 12.25 -15.00
CA GLN A 43 -9.63 12.79 -13.81
C GLN A 43 -10.42 11.71 -13.06
N HIS A 44 -11.13 10.84 -13.78
CA HIS A 44 -11.87 9.73 -13.18
C HIS A 44 -10.94 8.72 -12.49
N ALA A 45 -9.81 8.38 -13.13
CA ALA A 45 -8.82 7.47 -12.56
C ALA A 45 -8.22 8.04 -11.26
N MET A 46 -7.97 9.36 -11.18
CA MET A 46 -7.51 10.00 -9.95
C MET A 46 -8.53 9.85 -8.82
N LYS A 47 -9.81 10.15 -9.08
CA LYS A 47 -10.90 9.98 -8.09
C LYS A 47 -11.03 8.53 -7.63
N ALA A 48 -10.99 7.58 -8.58
CA ALA A 48 -11.04 6.16 -8.27
C ALA A 48 -9.88 5.73 -7.35
N ARG A 49 -8.66 6.21 -7.62
CA ARG A 49 -7.48 5.93 -6.81
C ARG A 49 -7.58 6.49 -5.39
N ILE A 50 -8.15 7.69 -5.20
CA ILE A 50 -8.39 8.29 -3.88
C ILE A 50 -9.37 7.44 -3.06
N HIS A 51 -10.46 6.97 -3.67
CA HIS A 51 -11.48 6.17 -2.97
C HIS A 51 -11.06 4.72 -2.71
N LEU A 52 -10.04 4.22 -3.40
CA LEU A 52 -9.63 2.82 -3.37
C LEU A 52 -9.18 2.35 -1.99
N TYR A 53 -8.43 3.21 -1.27
CA TYR A 53 -7.90 2.89 0.04
C TYR A 53 -9.03 2.67 1.05
N ASP A 54 -9.91 3.67 1.19
CA ASP A 54 -11.07 3.61 2.08
C ASP A 54 -12.02 2.46 1.74
N HIS A 55 -12.17 2.14 0.45
CA HIS A 55 -12.97 1.00 0.02
C HIS A 55 -12.42 -0.32 0.59
N HIS A 56 -11.12 -0.56 0.47
CA HIS A 56 -10.50 -1.78 1.00
C HIS A 56 -10.50 -1.82 2.52
N VAL A 57 -10.26 -0.69 3.19
CA VAL A 57 -10.37 -0.61 4.66
C VAL A 57 -11.78 -0.99 5.12
N ARG A 58 -12.82 -0.50 4.45
CA ARG A 58 -14.22 -0.88 4.75
C ARG A 58 -14.48 -2.36 4.51
N LEU A 59 -14.08 -2.87 3.35
CA LEU A 59 -14.27 -4.27 2.97
C LEU A 59 -13.60 -5.21 3.98
N VAL A 60 -12.36 -4.92 4.37
CA VAL A 60 -11.64 -5.71 5.38
C VAL A 60 -12.36 -5.58 6.72
N ALA A 61 -12.69 -4.39 7.19
CA ALA A 61 -13.39 -4.22 8.46
C ALA A 61 -14.72 -5.02 8.51
N ASP A 62 -15.48 -5.02 7.42
CA ASP A 62 -16.72 -5.81 7.31
C ASP A 62 -16.43 -7.32 7.32
N GLN A 63 -15.40 -7.79 6.62
CA GLN A 63 -14.95 -9.19 6.69
C GLN A 63 -14.53 -9.59 8.10
N LEU A 64 -13.77 -8.73 8.81
CA LEU A 64 -13.33 -8.99 10.17
C LEU A 64 -14.51 -9.06 11.15
N ARG A 65 -15.55 -8.22 10.98
CA ARG A 65 -16.79 -8.31 11.77
C ARG A 65 -17.46 -9.67 11.59
N VAL A 66 -17.55 -10.16 10.36
CA VAL A 66 -18.13 -11.48 10.07
C VAL A 66 -17.27 -12.60 10.66
N LEU A 67 -15.95 -12.55 10.48
CA LEU A 67 -15.02 -13.55 11.00
C LEU A 67 -15.00 -13.62 12.52
N ASN A 68 -15.16 -12.48 13.21
CA ASN A 68 -15.16 -12.43 14.67
C ASN A 68 -16.52 -12.75 15.30
N GLY A 69 -17.60 -12.62 14.52
CA GLY A 69 -18.97 -12.88 15.00
C GLY A 69 -19.32 -12.04 16.24
N ALA A 70 -19.86 -12.70 17.27
CA ALA A 70 -20.27 -12.06 18.52
C ALA A 70 -19.15 -11.94 19.58
N ALA A 71 -17.92 -12.32 19.24
CA ALA A 71 -16.84 -12.34 20.22
C ALA A 71 -16.29 -10.92 20.50
N SER A 72 -15.71 -10.71 21.68
CA SER A 72 -15.16 -9.41 22.08
C SER A 72 -13.91 -9.03 21.26
N TRP A 73 -13.79 -7.74 20.99
CA TRP A 73 -12.60 -7.06 20.47
C TRP A 73 -11.84 -6.38 21.62
N ASP A 74 -11.56 -7.13 22.69
CA ASP A 74 -10.94 -6.56 23.88
C ASP A 74 -9.49 -6.10 23.66
N GLU A 75 -8.94 -5.44 24.66
CA GLU A 75 -7.57 -4.90 24.63
C GLU A 75 -6.52 -5.98 24.38
N ILE A 76 -6.65 -7.13 25.05
CA ILE A 76 -5.70 -8.24 24.95
C ILE A 76 -5.72 -8.82 23.54
N PHE A 77 -6.91 -8.91 22.95
CA PHE A 77 -7.09 -9.38 21.58
C PHE A 77 -6.34 -8.51 20.57
N TRP A 78 -6.47 -7.19 20.64
CA TRP A 78 -5.80 -6.28 19.70
C TRP A 78 -4.29 -6.21 19.88
N LEU A 79 -3.81 -6.34 21.12
CA LEU A 79 -2.38 -6.46 21.40
C LEU A 79 -1.80 -7.69 20.67
N ARG A 80 -2.45 -8.85 20.79
CA ARG A 80 -2.03 -10.08 20.10
C ARG A 80 -2.16 -10.01 18.58
N VAL A 81 -3.22 -9.40 18.07
CA VAL A 81 -3.39 -9.18 16.62
C VAL A 81 -2.27 -8.30 16.08
N LYS A 82 -1.91 -7.22 16.78
CA LYS A 82 -0.79 -6.35 16.42
C LYS A 82 0.54 -7.12 16.47
N ASP A 83 0.80 -7.92 17.51
CA ASP A 83 2.02 -8.74 17.61
C ASP A 83 2.14 -9.71 16.43
N HIS A 84 1.04 -10.41 16.10
CA HIS A 84 1.00 -11.27 14.93
C HIS A 84 1.25 -10.48 13.63
N TYR A 85 0.60 -9.34 13.45
CA TYR A 85 0.79 -8.51 12.26
C TYR A 85 2.24 -8.02 12.14
N GLN A 86 2.82 -7.52 13.24
CA GLN A 86 4.20 -7.07 13.31
C GLN A 86 5.18 -8.20 12.95
N SER A 87 4.89 -9.45 13.34
CA SER A 87 5.73 -10.60 12.98
C SER A 87 5.74 -10.92 11.47
N LEU A 88 4.76 -10.42 10.70
CA LEU A 88 4.68 -10.59 9.24
C LEU A 88 5.46 -9.53 8.46
N LEU A 89 5.85 -8.43 9.10
CA LEU A 89 6.45 -7.26 8.44
C LEU A 89 7.98 -7.34 8.17
N PRO A 90 8.80 -8.14 8.87
CA PRO A 90 10.23 -8.24 8.55
C PRO A 90 10.45 -8.68 7.10
N GLY A 91 11.17 -7.84 6.34
CA GLY A 91 11.42 -8.08 4.90
C GLY A 91 10.21 -7.84 3.99
N TYR A 92 9.04 -7.51 4.53
CA TYR A 92 7.86 -7.20 3.74
C TYR A 92 8.03 -5.84 3.04
N PRO A 93 7.94 -5.78 1.70
CA PRO A 93 8.09 -4.51 0.98
C PRO A 93 6.92 -3.60 1.31
N ARG A 94 7.20 -2.34 1.67
CA ARG A 94 6.19 -1.32 2.02
C ARG A 94 5.53 -1.54 3.39
N HIS A 95 6.26 -2.09 4.36
CA HIS A 95 5.77 -2.28 5.73
C HIS A 95 5.15 -0.99 6.33
N GLU A 96 5.70 0.20 6.05
CA GLU A 96 5.20 1.47 6.56
C GLU A 96 3.74 1.74 6.15
N ILE A 97 3.38 1.37 4.92
CA ILE A 97 2.02 1.53 4.40
C ILE A 97 1.12 0.41 4.94
N ALA A 98 1.66 -0.81 5.10
CA ALA A 98 0.95 -1.92 5.72
C ALA A 98 0.57 -1.59 7.17
N GLU A 99 1.44 -0.95 7.94
CA GLU A 99 1.17 -0.44 9.29
C GLU A 99 0.06 0.63 9.30
N SER A 100 0.10 1.56 8.33
CA SER A 100 -0.95 2.56 8.16
C SER A 100 -2.31 1.93 7.81
N PHE A 101 -2.30 0.87 7.00
CA PHE A 101 -3.50 0.11 6.65
C PHE A 101 -4.09 -0.60 7.87
N PHE A 102 -3.24 -1.23 8.67
CA PHE A 102 -3.64 -1.81 9.96
C PHE A 102 -4.31 -0.76 10.86
N ASN A 103 -3.68 0.40 11.03
CA ASN A 103 -4.23 1.48 11.86
C ASN A 103 -5.60 1.93 11.37
N SER A 104 -5.78 2.02 10.05
CA SER A 104 -7.03 2.42 9.42
C SER A 104 -8.15 1.40 9.69
N VAL A 105 -7.85 0.10 9.61
CA VAL A 105 -8.80 -0.98 9.93
C VAL A 105 -9.16 -0.97 11.42
N TYR A 106 -8.19 -0.83 12.31
CA TYR A 106 -8.44 -0.71 13.75
C TYR A 106 -9.37 0.47 14.05
N CYS A 107 -9.05 1.66 13.56
CA CYS A 107 -9.84 2.87 13.77
C CYS A 107 -11.28 2.71 13.24
N ARG A 108 -11.45 2.02 12.11
CA ARG A 108 -12.76 1.74 11.51
C ARG A 108 -13.61 0.80 12.37
N LEU A 109 -12.99 -0.14 13.08
CA LEU A 109 -13.67 -1.08 13.97
C LEU A 109 -13.99 -0.47 15.33
N HIS A 110 -13.14 0.43 15.84
CA HIS A 110 -13.27 1.08 17.16
C HIS A 110 -13.82 2.51 17.13
N GLY A 111 -14.23 3.02 15.96
CA GLY A 111 -14.82 4.36 15.87
C GLY A 111 -13.85 5.50 16.20
N HIS A 112 -12.55 5.31 15.93
CA HIS A 112 -11.48 6.29 16.20
C HIS A 112 -11.27 6.64 17.69
N THR A 113 -11.67 5.77 18.62
CA THR A 113 -11.35 5.90 20.05
C THR A 113 -10.19 4.99 20.47
N ASP A 114 -9.67 5.18 21.68
CA ASP A 114 -8.64 4.33 22.30
C ASP A 114 -7.37 4.11 21.45
N LEU A 115 -6.83 5.22 20.93
CA LEU A 115 -5.59 5.23 20.15
C LEU A 115 -4.37 5.14 21.06
N LYS A 116 -3.97 3.91 21.41
CA LYS A 116 -2.80 3.65 22.27
C LYS A 116 -1.63 3.06 21.48
N PRO A 117 -0.36 3.44 21.78
CA PRO A 117 0.82 2.90 21.10
C PRO A 117 0.90 1.37 21.11
N ASP A 118 0.38 0.72 22.13
CA ASP A 118 0.45 -0.74 22.26
C ASP A 118 -0.50 -1.46 21.27
N ARG A 119 -1.53 -0.78 20.77
CA ARG A 119 -2.57 -1.36 19.90
C ARG A 119 -2.47 -0.90 18.45
N LEU A 120 -1.71 0.16 18.17
CA LEU A 120 -1.54 0.76 16.86
C LEU A 120 -0.05 0.95 16.53
N PHE A 121 0.27 1.10 15.26
CA PHE A 121 1.58 1.54 14.80
C PHE A 121 1.62 3.07 14.76
N ILE A 122 1.70 3.72 15.93
CA ILE A 122 1.90 5.19 16.03
C ILE A 122 3.32 5.53 15.57
N PHE A 123 4.26 4.68 15.93
CA PHE A 123 5.62 4.65 15.41
C PHE A 123 5.81 3.36 14.62
N SER A 124 6.65 3.40 13.59
CA SER A 124 7.00 2.21 12.83
C SER A 124 7.60 1.15 13.75
N SER A 125 7.16 -0.09 13.58
CA SER A 125 7.70 -1.24 14.29
C SER A 125 9.05 -1.68 13.76
N GLN A 126 9.41 -1.24 12.55
CA GLN A 126 10.68 -1.55 11.92
C GLN A 126 11.72 -0.51 12.33
N SER A 127 12.92 -0.97 12.65
CA SER A 127 14.06 -0.06 12.82
C SER A 127 14.34 0.67 11.51
N GLN A 128 14.86 1.91 11.58
CA GLN A 128 15.43 2.57 10.40
C GLN A 128 16.63 1.74 9.91
N THR A 129 16.35 0.76 9.06
CA THR A 129 17.39 -0.03 8.40
C THR A 129 18.15 0.86 7.42
N ALA A 130 19.44 0.55 7.24
CA ALA A 130 20.27 1.14 6.19
C ALA A 130 19.50 1.17 4.84
N PRO A 131 19.74 2.19 3.98
CA PRO A 131 18.99 2.36 2.75
C PRO A 131 18.94 1.04 1.96
N VAL A 132 17.73 0.51 1.78
CA VAL A 132 17.50 -0.71 1.03
C VAL A 132 17.89 -0.43 -0.41
N THR A 133 18.88 -1.16 -0.94
CA THR A 133 19.19 -1.10 -2.36
C THR A 133 18.01 -1.71 -3.11
N PRO A 134 17.30 -0.95 -3.97
CA PRO A 134 16.11 -1.47 -4.62
C PRO A 134 16.50 -2.61 -5.57
N LEU A 135 15.70 -3.69 -5.57
CA LEU A 135 15.90 -4.85 -6.46
C LEU A 135 15.91 -4.47 -7.95
N ARG A 136 15.27 -3.34 -8.29
CA ARG A 136 15.26 -2.75 -9.62
C ARG A 136 15.73 -1.29 -9.52
N PRO A 137 16.69 -0.84 -10.35
CA PRO A 137 17.08 0.56 -10.38
C PRO A 137 15.87 1.46 -10.67
N LEU A 138 15.67 2.48 -9.83
CA LEU A 138 14.58 3.46 -10.00
C LEU A 138 14.96 4.61 -10.96
N SER A 139 16.24 4.74 -11.29
CA SER A 139 16.77 5.73 -12.20
C SER A 139 17.82 5.12 -13.12
N ARG A 140 18.01 5.75 -14.27
CA ARG A 140 19.09 5.45 -15.22
C ARG A 140 20.03 6.66 -15.27
N HIS A 141 21.33 6.40 -15.25
CA HIS A 141 22.34 7.45 -15.43
C HIS A 141 22.69 7.58 -16.91
N TYR A 142 22.76 8.82 -17.41
CA TYR A 142 23.17 9.14 -18.77
C TYR A 142 24.43 10.00 -18.74
N GLN A 143 25.40 9.74 -19.63
CA GLN A 143 26.67 10.48 -19.72
C GLN A 143 26.79 11.13 -21.10
N PRO A 144 27.18 12.41 -21.22
CA PRO A 144 27.20 13.14 -22.49
C PRO A 144 28.46 12.82 -23.34
N GLU A 145 28.81 11.54 -23.52
CA GLU A 145 30.01 11.11 -24.25
C GLU A 145 30.04 11.58 -25.70
N ARG A 146 28.86 11.73 -26.32
CA ARG A 146 28.66 12.21 -27.70
C ARG A 146 28.09 13.64 -27.75
N GLY A 147 28.21 14.38 -26.65
CA GLY A 147 27.65 15.72 -26.47
C GLY A 147 26.20 15.73 -25.97
N TRP A 148 25.75 16.91 -25.51
CA TRP A 148 24.47 17.09 -24.84
C TRP A 148 23.26 16.80 -25.73
N ARG A 149 23.32 17.15 -27.02
CA ARG A 149 22.21 16.90 -27.95
C ARG A 149 21.93 15.41 -28.12
N ALA A 150 22.98 14.61 -28.36
CA ALA A 150 22.86 13.16 -28.49
C ALA A 150 22.35 12.50 -27.19
N LEU A 151 22.75 13.02 -26.02
CA LEU A 151 22.22 12.55 -24.74
C LEU A 151 20.72 12.81 -24.61
N VAL A 152 20.24 14.01 -24.94
CA VAL A 152 18.82 14.35 -24.88
C VAL A 152 18.01 13.51 -25.85
N ASP A 153 18.50 13.31 -27.07
CA ASP A 153 17.87 12.45 -28.07
C ASP A 153 17.75 11.00 -27.55
N GLN A 154 18.77 10.49 -26.86
CA GLN A 154 18.73 9.17 -26.22
C GLN A 154 17.70 9.12 -25.08
N VAL A 155 17.68 10.12 -24.18
CA VAL A 155 16.73 10.18 -23.07
C VAL A 155 15.29 10.18 -23.57
N LEU A 156 15.00 10.97 -24.61
CA LEU A 156 13.67 11.03 -25.21
C LEU A 156 13.31 9.72 -25.93
N GLY A 157 14.27 9.10 -26.62
CA GLY A 157 14.09 7.82 -27.31
C GLY A 157 13.91 6.62 -26.35
N ASP A 158 14.41 6.71 -25.13
CA ASP A 158 14.26 5.69 -24.08
C ASP A 158 12.89 5.79 -23.36
N LEU A 159 12.10 6.85 -23.58
CA LEU A 159 10.76 6.98 -23.00
C LEU A 159 9.80 5.94 -23.62
N PRO A 160 8.93 5.30 -22.83
CA PRO A 160 8.01 4.28 -23.34
C PRO A 160 6.81 4.86 -24.11
N LEU A 161 6.76 6.18 -24.31
CA LEU A 161 5.60 6.86 -24.87
C LEU A 161 5.40 6.54 -26.35
N THR A 162 4.21 6.06 -26.69
CA THR A 162 3.79 5.81 -28.06
C THR A 162 2.69 6.78 -28.46
N PHE A 163 3.07 7.86 -29.16
CA PHE A 163 2.11 8.76 -29.79
C PHE A 163 1.77 8.23 -31.18
N ARG A 164 0.48 8.01 -31.44
CA ARG A 164 -0.05 7.69 -32.78
C ARG A 164 -0.59 8.93 -33.45
#